data_AF-A0A412KN25-F1
#
_entry.id   AF-A0A412KN25-F1
#
_cell.length_a   1.000
_cell.length_b   1.000
_cell.length_c   1.000
_cell.angle_alpha   90.00
_cell.angle_beta   90.00
_cell.angle_gamma   90.00
#
_symmetry.space_group_name_H-M   'P 1'
#
loop_
_entity.id
_entity.type
_entity.pdbx_description
1 polymer ?
#
loop_
_entity_poly.entity_id
_entity_poly.type
_entity_poly.pdbx_seq_one_letter_code
_entity_poly.pdbx_strand_id
1 'polypeptide(L)'
;MSFRIILGDISPEYKLFGNTLVATGRPPIAVNRVSVLDYEEISHCTDYGLSWLRTLPALAFGLLCFSLVGAISFAAIAGLKVRQFYTFRITVRYYGSFIAVADKTTYKDFLQAYLDSDESA
;
A
#
# COMPACT_ATOMS: atom_id res chain seq x y z
N MET A 1 -8.59 2.35 4.96
CA MET A 1 -7.21 2.20 4.46
C MET A 1 -6.27 2.12 5.65
N SER A 2 -5.32 1.19 5.64
CA SER A 2 -4.42 0.93 6.78
C SER A 2 -2.98 0.90 6.33
N PHE A 3 -2.10 1.53 7.09
CA PHE A 3 -0.66 1.51 6.90
C PHE A 3 -0.02 0.65 7.97
N ARG A 4 1.08 -0.02 7.64
CA ARG A 4 1.85 -0.78 8.62
C ARG A 4 3.16 -0.06 8.87
N ILE A 5 3.45 0.25 10.14
CA ILE A 5 4.77 0.76 10.53
C ILE A 5 5.70 -0.41 10.74
N ILE A 6 6.82 -0.39 10.01
CA ILE A 6 7.86 -1.42 10.11
C ILE A 6 8.88 -1.03 11.17
N LEU A 7 9.12 0.29 11.33
CA LEU A 7 10.11 0.81 12.27
C LEU A 7 9.65 2.15 12.84
N GLY A 8 9.60 2.23 14.17
CA GLY A 8 9.23 3.41 14.95
C GLY A 8 8.97 3.03 16.40
N ASP A 9 9.17 3.95 17.34
CA ASP A 9 8.99 3.72 18.78
C ASP A 9 7.51 3.51 19.19
N ILE A 10 6.59 3.47 18.23
CA ILE A 10 5.16 3.62 18.47
C ILE A 10 4.40 2.58 17.63
N SER A 11 3.34 2.04 18.23
CA SER A 11 2.55 0.86 17.82
C SER A 11 2.44 0.59 16.32
N PRO A 12 2.53 -0.68 15.88
CA PRO A 12 2.71 -1.06 14.47
C PRO A 12 1.51 -0.82 13.53
N GLU A 13 0.36 -0.37 14.05
CA GLU A 13 -0.89 -0.28 13.30
C GLU A 13 -1.45 1.14 13.24
N TYR A 14 -1.68 1.63 12.02
CA TYR A 14 -2.27 2.94 11.75
C TYR A 14 -3.48 2.79 10.83
N LYS A 15 -4.55 3.51 11.16
CA LYS A 15 -5.77 3.62 10.35
C LYS A 15 -5.91 5.05 9.84
N LEU A 16 -6.16 5.19 8.54
CA LEU A 16 -6.49 6.47 7.94
C LEU A 16 -7.99 6.77 8.17
N PHE A 17 -8.28 7.89 8.84
CA PHE A 17 -9.63 8.42 9.04
C PHE A 17 -9.72 9.81 8.39
N GLY A 18 -10.32 9.89 7.20
CA GLY A 18 -10.28 11.10 6.38
C GLY A 18 -8.84 11.49 6.06
N ASN A 19 -8.44 12.72 6.41
CA ASN A 19 -7.08 13.23 6.20
C ASN A 19 -6.17 13.03 7.42
N THR A 20 -6.62 12.29 8.44
CA THR A 20 -5.86 12.07 9.67
C THR A 20 -5.46 10.60 9.79
N LEU A 21 -4.16 10.36 9.90
CA LEU A 21 -3.59 9.05 10.18
C LEU A 21 -3.62 8.82 11.69
N VAL A 22 -4.36 7.82 12.16
CA VAL A 22 -4.47 7.52 13.59
C VAL A 22 -3.72 6.24 13.90
N ALA A 23 -2.66 6.33 14.71
CA ALA A 23 -2.04 5.16 15.33
C ALA A 23 -3.07 4.56 16.30
N THR A 24 -3.41 3.28 16.16
CA THR A 24 -4.26 2.58 17.14
C THR A 24 -3.49 2.19 18.41
N GLY A 25 -2.20 2.54 18.47
CA GLY A 25 -1.34 2.40 19.64
C GLY A 25 -1.64 3.31 20.81
N ARG A 26 -0.96 3.06 21.93
CA ARG A 26 -0.89 4.00 23.06
C ARG A 26 0.50 4.68 23.09
N PRO A 27 0.57 6.03 23.13
CA PRO A 27 -0.54 6.95 22.97
C PRO A 27 -1.08 6.97 21.52
N PRO A 28 -2.37 7.24 21.32
CA PRO A 28 -2.93 7.38 19.97
C PRO A 28 -2.37 8.62 19.31
N ILE A 29 -1.71 8.46 18.17
CA ILE A 29 -1.12 9.58 17.43
C ILE A 29 -1.99 9.89 16.23
N ALA A 30 -2.58 11.07 16.23
CA ALA A 30 -3.21 11.66 15.08
C ALA A 30 -2.15 12.43 14.27
N VAL A 31 -1.69 11.83 13.18
CA VAL A 31 -0.82 12.47 12.19
C VAL A 31 -1.71 13.23 11.21
N ASN A 32 -1.61 14.56 11.26
CA ASN A 32 -2.22 15.51 10.33
C ASN A 32 -1.10 16.31 9.64
N ARG A 33 -1.35 16.97 8.50
CA ARG A 33 -0.35 17.78 7.76
C ARG A 33 0.43 18.73 8.66
N VAL A 34 -0.24 19.44 9.57
CA VAL A 34 0.38 20.40 10.51
C VAL A 34 1.37 19.73 11.48
N SER A 35 1.18 18.44 11.72
CA SER A 35 2.08 17.64 12.54
C SER A 35 3.19 16.98 11.71
N VAL A 36 3.09 16.86 10.38
CA VAL A 36 4.14 16.27 9.55
C VAL A 36 5.18 17.36 9.24
N LEU A 37 6.42 17.14 9.69
CA LEU A 37 7.54 18.03 9.44
C LEU A 37 8.28 17.68 8.15
N ASP A 38 8.37 16.40 7.83
CA ASP A 38 9.17 15.92 6.70
C ASP A 38 8.62 14.61 6.16
N TYR A 39 8.83 14.38 4.86
CA TYR A 39 8.35 13.23 4.11
C TYR A 39 9.42 12.80 3.10
N GLU A 40 9.79 11.52 3.13
CA GLU A 40 10.80 10.95 2.23
C GLU A 40 10.37 9.56 1.75
N GLU A 41 10.25 9.36 0.43
CA GLU A 41 10.05 8.02 -0.13
C GLU A 41 11.39 7.26 -0.11
N ILE A 42 11.44 6.13 0.59
CA ILE A 42 12.67 5.36 0.79
C ILE A 42 12.84 4.32 -0.32
N SER A 43 11.79 3.56 -0.61
CA SER A 43 11.85 2.47 -1.59
C SER A 43 10.47 2.06 -2.09
N HIS A 44 10.44 1.46 -3.28
CA HIS A 44 9.27 0.78 -3.80
C HIS A 44 9.61 -0.70 -4.04
N CYS A 45 8.70 -1.58 -3.66
CA CYS A 45 8.81 -3.02 -3.86
C CYS A 45 7.66 -3.50 -4.75
N THR A 46 7.96 -4.38 -5.70
CA THR A 46 6.94 -5.03 -6.53
C THR A 46 6.87 -6.50 -6.14
N ASP A 47 5.73 -6.89 -5.58
CA ASP A 47 5.42 -8.25 -5.20
C ASP A 47 4.56 -8.91 -6.29
N TYR A 48 4.99 -10.07 -6.74
CA TYR A 48 4.34 -10.84 -7.80
C TYR A 48 3.63 -12.04 -7.17
N GLY A 49 2.32 -11.91 -6.98
CA GLY A 49 1.49 -12.99 -6.46
C GLY A 49 0.70 -13.69 -7.57
N LEU A 50 0.33 -14.94 -7.34
CA LEU A 50 -0.57 -15.69 -8.22
C LEU A 50 -1.96 -15.75 -7.59
N SER A 51 -2.96 -15.19 -8.27
CA SER A 51 -4.33 -15.14 -7.77
C SER A 51 -5.11 -16.36 -8.25
N TRP A 52 -5.29 -17.35 -7.40
CA TRP A 52 -6.06 -18.57 -7.72
C TRP A 52 -7.47 -18.30 -8.25
N LEU A 53 -8.12 -17.25 -7.72
CA LEU A 53 -9.42 -16.75 -8.19
C LEU A 53 -9.45 -16.33 -9.67
N ARG A 54 -8.32 -15.85 -10.20
CA ARG A 54 -8.17 -15.50 -11.62
C ARG A 54 -7.59 -16.64 -12.44
N THR A 55 -6.74 -17.45 -11.81
CA THR A 55 -6.00 -18.55 -12.44
C THR A 55 -6.91 -19.71 -12.80
N LEU A 56 -7.83 -20.11 -11.91
CA LEU A 56 -8.75 -21.22 -12.16
C LEU A 56 -9.69 -21.00 -13.37
N PRO A 57 -10.42 -19.87 -13.48
CA PRO A 57 -11.23 -19.62 -14.66
C PRO A 57 -10.39 -19.42 -15.92
N ALA A 58 -9.21 -18.79 -15.81
CA ALA A 58 -8.30 -18.65 -16.94
C ALA A 58 -7.74 -20.00 -17.42
N LEU A 59 -7.51 -20.94 -16.52
CA LEU A 59 -7.06 -22.30 -16.85
C LEU A 59 -8.18 -23.11 -17.50
N ALA A 60 -9.42 -23.01 -17.00
CA ALA A 60 -10.58 -23.62 -17.62
C ALA A 60 -10.81 -23.08 -19.05
N PHE A 61 -10.72 -21.77 -19.24
CA PHE A 61 -10.80 -21.14 -20.56
C PHE A 61 -9.62 -21.54 -21.46
N GLY A 62 -8.40 -21.55 -20.89
CA GLY A 62 -7.19 -21.94 -21.59
C GLY A 62 -7.25 -23.37 -22.11
N LEU A 63 -7.82 -24.30 -21.34
CA LEU A 63 -8.02 -25.70 -21.76
C LEU A 63 -9.06 -25.85 -22.89
N LEU A 64 -10.00 -24.90 -23.02
CA LEU A 64 -10.98 -24.88 -24.12
C LEU A 64 -10.39 -24.33 -25.42
N CYS A 65 -9.43 -23.41 -25.34
CA CYS A 65 -8.90 -22.68 -26.49
C CYS A 65 -7.49 -23.09 -26.92
N PHE A 66 -6.71 -23.71 -26.05
CA PHE A 66 -5.30 -24.03 -26.29
C PHE A 66 -4.94 -25.46 -25.86
N SER A 67 -3.79 -25.94 -26.32
CA SER A 67 -3.18 -27.16 -25.78
C SER A 67 -2.82 -26.96 -24.31
N LEU A 68 -2.65 -28.05 -23.56
CA LEU A 68 -2.38 -28.03 -22.11
C LEU A 68 -1.23 -27.06 -21.73
N VAL A 69 -0.15 -27.03 -22.52
CA VAL A 69 1.00 -26.15 -22.31
C VAL A 69 0.64 -24.67 -22.53
N GLY A 70 -0.19 -24.38 -23.55
CA GLY A 70 -0.72 -23.04 -23.81
C GLY A 70 -1.69 -22.58 -22.73
N ALA A 71 -2.55 -23.48 -22.24
CA ALA A 71 -3.50 -23.21 -21.16
C ALA A 71 -2.80 -22.84 -19.84
N ILE A 72 -1.73 -23.56 -19.48
CA ILE A 72 -0.93 -23.29 -18.28
C ILE A 72 -0.24 -21.93 -18.39
N SER A 73 0.38 -21.64 -19.54
CA SER A 73 1.05 -20.36 -19.80
C SER A 73 0.05 -19.19 -19.72
N PHE A 74 -1.12 -19.35 -20.34
CA PHE A 74 -2.19 -18.34 -20.29
C PHE A 74 -2.71 -18.11 -18.86
N ALA A 75 -2.94 -19.18 -18.10
CA ALA A 75 -3.40 -19.10 -16.72
C ALA A 75 -2.36 -18.44 -15.81
N ALA A 76 -1.06 -18.72 -16.00
CA ALA A 76 0.01 -18.08 -15.24
C ALA A 76 0.06 -16.56 -15.49
N ILE A 77 -0.09 -16.13 -16.75
CA ILE A 77 -0.10 -14.71 -17.12
C ILE A 77 -1.37 -14.02 -16.60
N ALA A 78 -2.55 -14.62 -16.83
CA ALA A 78 -3.82 -14.06 -16.39
C ALA A 78 -4.00 -14.07 -14.86
N GLY A 79 -3.36 -15.04 -14.20
CA GLY A 79 -3.32 -15.18 -12.75
C GLY A 79 -2.34 -14.25 -12.06
N LEU A 80 -1.41 -13.64 -12.81
CA LEU A 80 -0.39 -12.76 -12.26
C LEU A 80 -1.06 -11.52 -11.64
N LYS A 81 -0.83 -11.34 -10.35
CA LYS A 81 -1.26 -10.18 -9.58
C LYS A 81 -0.02 -9.43 -9.14
N VAL A 82 0.18 -8.27 -9.75
CA VAL A 82 1.23 -7.34 -9.36
C VAL A 82 0.71 -6.49 -8.20
N ARG A 83 1.36 -6.56 -7.04
CA ARG A 83 1.13 -5.65 -5.91
C ARG A 83 2.37 -4.78 -5.76
N GLN A 84 2.18 -3.47 -5.76
CA GLN A 84 3.24 -2.52 -5.51
C GLN A 84 3.10 -2.01 -4.08
N PHE A 85 4.19 -2.07 -3.33
CA PHE A 85 4.32 -1.54 -1.98
C PHE A 85 5.31 -0.39 -1.98
N TYR A 86 4.99 0.66 -1.23
CA TYR A 86 5.82 1.85 -1.05
C TYR A 86 6.25 1.91 0.40
N THR A 87 7.54 2.11 0.61
CA THR A 87 8.16 2.37 1.91
C THR A 87 8.53 3.83 1.96
N PHE A 88 8.04 4.54 2.96
CA PHE A 88 8.29 5.96 3.12
C PHE A 88 8.49 6.32 4.58
N ARG A 89 9.30 7.36 4.79
CA ARG A 89 9.56 7.96 6.08
C ARG A 89 8.65 9.16 6.27
N ILE A 90 8.03 9.24 7.44
CA ILE A 90 7.27 10.41 7.87
C ILE A 90 7.86 10.91 9.18
N THR A 91 8.19 12.20 9.25
CA THR A 91 8.58 12.83 10.51
C THR A 91 7.41 13.61 11.06
N VAL A 92 6.98 13.26 12.28
CA VAL A 92 5.86 13.90 12.97
C VAL A 92 6.38 14.71 14.15
N ARG A 93 5.99 15.98 14.20
CA ARG A 93 6.24 16.94 15.27
C ARG A 93 5.85 16.33 16.61
N TYR A 94 6.74 16.41 17.59
CA TYR A 94 6.60 15.84 18.94
C TYR A 94 6.68 14.32 19.07
N TYR A 95 6.65 13.57 17.96
CA TYR A 95 6.63 12.09 18.00
C TYR A 95 7.82 11.44 17.30
N GLY A 96 8.56 12.17 16.45
CA GLY A 96 9.78 11.68 15.79
C GLY A 96 9.56 11.16 14.37
N SER A 97 10.52 10.39 13.85
CA SER A 97 10.48 9.82 12.51
C SER A 97 9.99 8.37 12.50
N PHE A 98 9.20 8.02 11.50
CA PHE A 98 8.58 6.72 11.34
C PHE A 98 8.78 6.17 9.94
N ILE A 99 8.93 4.85 9.80
CA ILE A 99 8.96 4.16 8.51
C ILE A 99 7.66 3.38 8.34
N ALA A 100 6.86 3.78 7.35
CA ALA A 100 5.61 3.16 7.00
C ALA A 100 5.70 2.43 5.65
N VAL A 101 4.94 1.34 5.53
CA VAL A 101 4.71 0.64 4.27
C VAL A 101 3.24 0.63 3.93
N ALA A 102 2.94 0.96 2.67
CA ALA A 102 1.61 1.00 2.10
C ALA A 102 1.57 0.26 0.78
N ASP A 103 0.40 -0.25 0.39
CA ASP A 103 0.19 -0.59 -1.02
C ASP A 103 0.05 0.68 -1.87
N LYS A 104 0.22 0.55 -3.19
CA LYS A 104 0.15 1.67 -4.15
C LYS A 104 -1.11 2.51 -4.01
N THR A 105 -2.25 1.85 -3.80
CA THR A 105 -3.55 2.53 -3.67
C THR A 105 -3.55 3.38 -2.42
N THR A 106 -3.26 2.79 -1.27
CA THR A 106 -3.23 3.49 0.02
C THR A 106 -2.15 4.58 0.03
N TYR A 107 -1.00 4.35 -0.62
CA TYR A 107 0.05 5.36 -0.82
C TYR A 107 -0.44 6.56 -1.64
N LYS A 108 -1.12 6.31 -2.77
CA LYS A 108 -1.71 7.36 -3.59
C LYS A 108 -2.79 8.13 -2.85
N ASP A 109 -3.65 7.45 -2.11
CA ASP A 109 -4.71 8.09 -1.33
C ASP A 109 -4.10 8.98 -0.23
N PHE A 110 -2.99 8.55 0.38
CA PHE A 110 -2.24 9.37 1.33
C PHE A 110 -1.61 10.59 0.66
N LEU A 111 -0.92 10.40 -0.48
CA LEU A 111 -0.35 11.51 -1.23
C LEU A 111 -1.43 12.49 -1.68
N GLN A 112 -2.59 12.01 -2.12
CA GLN A 112 -3.69 12.86 -2.54
C GLN A 112 -4.27 13.64 -1.36
N ALA A 113 -4.56 12.97 -0.23
CA ALA A 113 -5.04 13.65 0.97
C ALA A 113 -4.03 14.68 1.51
N TYR A 114 -2.73 14.48 1.24
CA TYR A 114 -1.66 15.41 1.61
C TYR A 114 -1.50 16.57 0.60
N LEU A 115 -1.43 16.26 -0.70
CA LEU A 115 -1.10 17.19 -1.79
C LEU A 115 -2.31 17.99 -2.31
N ASP A 116 -3.52 17.42 -2.40
CA ASP A 116 -4.72 18.17 -2.87
C ASP A 116 -5.10 19.30 -1.91
N SER A 117 -4.57 19.31 -0.68
CA SER A 117 -4.78 20.43 0.24
C SER A 117 -4.01 21.71 -0.14
N ASP A 118 -3.11 21.65 -1.13
CA ASP A 118 -2.39 22.82 -1.65
C ASP A 118 -3.11 23.57 -2.78
N GLU A 119 -4.07 22.96 -3.49
CA GLU A 119 -4.79 23.67 -4.58
C GLU A 119 -5.93 24.57 -4.08
N SER A 120 -6.25 24.53 -2.78
CA SER A 120 -7.35 25.28 -2.19
C SER A 120 -6.94 26.45 -1.26
N ALA A 121 -5.67 26.87 -1.28
CA ALA A 121 -5.14 27.97 -0.46
C ALA A 121 -4.67 29.17 -1.28
#